data_AF-I2AL05-F1
#
_entry.id   AF-I2AL05-F1
#
_cell.length_a   1.000
_cell.length_b   1.000
_cell.length_c   1.000
_cell.angle_alpha   90.00
_cell.angle_beta   90.00
_cell.angle_gamma   90.00
#
_symmetry.space_group_name_H-M   'P 1'
#
loop_
_entity.id
_entity.type
_entity.pdbx_description
1 polymer ?
#
loop_
_entity_poly.entity_id
_entity_poly.type
_entity_poly.pdbx_seq_one_letter_code
_entity_poly.pdbx_strand_id
1 'polypeptide(L)'
;MRRGVRYLFVMVAITVMGLVGSAARGSAAVPTPHAAPEVASILPTDGAVVGVAHPVVVTFTAPVADRAAVERSIRVTSPGGTPGHFEWVHDTVVRWVPNQYWAPHTHVSVGVQALTTGFDTGDALLGVASISKHTFTVSRDGEVLRTMPASMGKPSRPTPMGSFTALEKQRTVVMDSRTIGIPLSSPEGYKITAQYAVRVTWSGVYVHSAPWSVDSQGYANVSHGCINLSPDNAAWYFNQVNVGDPIQVVA
;
A
#
# COMPACT_ATOMS: atom_id res chain seq x y z
N MET A 1 -41.48 -72.01 32.37
CA MET A 1 -41.50 -71.89 30.88
C MET A 1 -41.89 -70.50 30.35
N ARG A 2 -41.47 -69.38 30.98
CA ARG A 2 -41.81 -68.01 30.50
C ARG A 2 -40.63 -67.04 30.36
N ARG A 3 -39.39 -67.49 30.65
CA ARG A 3 -38.18 -66.64 30.54
C ARG A 3 -37.28 -66.96 29.35
N GLY A 4 -37.37 -68.15 28.74
CA GLY A 4 -36.54 -68.53 27.59
C GLY A 4 -36.98 -67.97 26.24
N VAL A 5 -38.28 -67.68 26.06
CA VAL A 5 -38.84 -67.23 24.77
C VAL A 5 -38.58 -65.73 24.51
N ARG A 6 -38.31 -64.94 25.55
CA ARG A 6 -38.01 -63.49 25.41
C ARG A 6 -36.59 -63.19 24.93
N TYR A 7 -35.63 -64.07 25.16
CA TYR A 7 -34.24 -63.85 24.74
C TYR A 7 -33.99 -64.21 23.26
N LEU A 8 -34.81 -65.09 22.68
CA LEU A 8 -34.67 -65.48 21.26
C LEU A 8 -35.17 -64.40 20.29
N PHE A 9 -36.16 -63.59 20.68
CA PHE A 9 -36.68 -62.50 19.85
C PHE A 9 -35.78 -61.25 19.85
N VAL A 10 -35.04 -60.98 20.92
CA VAL A 10 -34.12 -59.83 20.98
C VAL A 10 -32.84 -60.11 20.19
N MET A 11 -32.37 -61.36 20.13
CA MET A 11 -31.18 -61.71 19.36
C MET A 11 -31.40 -61.69 17.84
N VAL A 12 -32.59 -62.02 17.33
CA VAL A 12 -32.85 -61.98 15.87
C VAL A 12 -33.03 -60.53 15.36
N ALA A 13 -33.52 -59.62 16.20
CA ALA A 13 -33.64 -58.21 15.83
C ALA A 13 -32.28 -57.49 15.70
N ILE A 14 -31.26 -57.94 16.44
CA ILE A 14 -29.92 -57.33 16.39
C ILE A 14 -29.12 -57.86 15.18
N THR A 15 -29.36 -59.08 14.71
CA THR A 15 -28.62 -59.63 13.55
C THR A 15 -29.11 -59.12 12.20
N VAL A 16 -30.36 -58.63 12.08
CA VAL A 16 -30.90 -58.10 10.80
C VAL A 16 -30.56 -56.61 10.60
N MET A 17 -30.10 -55.91 11.63
CA MET A 17 -29.65 -54.52 11.52
C MET A 17 -28.14 -54.38 11.28
N GLY A 18 -27.48 -55.44 10.80
CA GLY A 18 -26.07 -55.44 10.40
C GLY A 18 -25.84 -55.37 8.89
N LEU A 19 -26.89 -55.37 8.06
CA LEU A 19 -26.78 -55.57 6.60
C LEU A 19 -27.21 -54.36 5.75
N VAL A 20 -27.56 -53.22 6.34
CA VAL A 20 -27.87 -52.00 5.57
C VAL A 20 -27.17 -50.80 6.18
N GLY A 21 -25.86 -50.81 6.07
CA GLY A 21 -24.99 -49.74 6.50
C GLY A 21 -23.76 -49.72 5.64
N SER A 22 -23.91 -49.53 4.33
CA SER A 22 -22.82 -49.05 3.50
C SER A 22 -22.41 -47.69 4.07
N ALA A 23 -21.47 -47.68 5.01
CA ALA A 23 -20.78 -46.48 5.39
C ALA A 23 -20.14 -45.96 4.11
N ALA A 24 -20.76 -44.95 3.50
CA ALA A 24 -20.14 -44.22 2.43
C ALA A 24 -18.80 -43.73 2.98
N ARG A 25 -17.71 -44.34 2.52
CA ARG A 25 -16.37 -43.81 2.77
C ARG A 25 -16.34 -42.47 2.07
N GLY A 26 -16.64 -41.41 2.82
CA GLY A 26 -16.43 -40.05 2.34
C GLY A 26 -14.96 -39.94 1.99
N SER A 27 -14.65 -39.90 0.69
CA SER A 27 -13.33 -39.46 0.25
C SER A 27 -13.27 -37.97 0.58
N ALA A 28 -12.76 -37.64 1.76
CA ALA A 28 -12.24 -36.31 2.01
C ALA A 28 -10.97 -36.22 1.15
N ALA A 29 -11.11 -35.73 -0.08
CA ALA A 29 -9.97 -35.24 -0.81
C ALA A 29 -9.40 -34.09 0.03
N VAL A 30 -8.25 -34.31 0.66
CA VAL A 30 -7.47 -33.23 1.24
C VAL A 30 -7.14 -32.33 0.05
N PRO A 31 -7.61 -31.06 0.02
CA PRO A 31 -7.17 -30.14 -1.01
C PRO A 31 -5.64 -30.13 -0.94
N THR A 32 -4.97 -30.49 -2.04
CA THR A 32 -3.53 -30.25 -2.12
C THR A 32 -3.34 -28.76 -1.85
N PRO A 33 -2.64 -28.34 -0.78
CA PRO A 33 -2.39 -26.94 -0.55
C PRO A 33 -1.71 -26.42 -1.82
N HIS A 34 -2.34 -25.51 -2.53
CA HIS A 34 -1.59 -24.71 -3.48
C HIS A 34 -0.66 -23.89 -2.61
N ALA A 35 0.59 -24.36 -2.49
CA ALA A 35 1.60 -23.64 -1.75
C ALA A 35 1.65 -22.23 -2.36
N ALA A 36 1.59 -21.22 -1.48
CA ALA A 36 1.88 -19.87 -1.93
C ALA A 36 3.25 -19.89 -2.63
N PRO A 37 3.41 -19.17 -3.76
CA PRO A 37 4.72 -19.03 -4.38
C PRO A 37 5.76 -18.51 -3.37
N GLU A 38 7.03 -18.73 -3.70
CA GLU A 38 8.13 -18.21 -2.89
C GLU A 38 8.09 -16.68 -2.84
N VAL A 39 8.49 -16.14 -1.68
CA VAL A 39 8.62 -14.69 -1.48
C VAL A 39 9.87 -14.21 -2.20
N ALA A 40 9.71 -13.38 -3.22
CA ALA A 40 10.82 -12.76 -3.95
C ALA A 40 11.43 -11.57 -3.17
N SER A 41 10.60 -10.76 -2.52
CA SER A 41 11.06 -9.64 -1.72
C SER A 41 9.99 -9.15 -0.73
N ILE A 42 10.45 -8.57 0.38
CA ILE A 42 9.62 -7.84 1.34
C ILE A 42 10.17 -6.41 1.43
N LEU A 43 9.29 -5.43 1.34
CA LEU A 43 9.58 -4.03 1.61
C LEU A 43 8.73 -3.52 2.79
N PRO A 44 9.25 -2.65 3.67
CA PRO A 44 10.66 -2.22 3.74
C PRO A 44 11.63 -3.39 3.94
N THR A 45 12.87 -3.22 3.49
CA THR A 45 13.92 -4.23 3.70
C THR A 45 14.25 -4.36 5.18
N ASP A 46 14.78 -5.50 5.59
CA ASP A 46 15.13 -5.75 6.99
C ASP A 46 16.06 -4.65 7.56
N GLY A 47 15.68 -4.11 8.73
CA GLY A 47 16.39 -3.02 9.41
C GLY A 47 16.29 -1.64 8.74
N ALA A 48 15.46 -1.46 7.70
CA ALA A 48 15.27 -0.16 7.08
C ALA A 48 14.57 0.83 8.03
N VAL A 49 14.90 2.12 7.91
CA VAL A 49 14.14 3.21 8.52
C VAL A 49 13.30 3.89 7.44
N VAL A 50 11.98 3.91 7.61
CA VAL A 50 11.03 4.45 6.63
C VAL A 50 10.08 5.46 7.25
N GLY A 51 9.36 6.19 6.40
CA GLY A 51 8.32 7.10 6.87
C GLY A 51 7.12 6.38 7.47
N VAL A 52 6.37 7.11 8.30
CA VAL A 52 5.25 6.58 9.12
C VAL A 52 4.04 6.11 8.31
N ALA A 53 4.01 6.30 6.99
CA ALA A 53 2.95 5.83 6.09
C ALA A 53 3.43 4.74 5.11
N HIS A 54 4.60 4.13 5.33
CA HIS A 54 5.10 3.08 4.45
C HIS A 54 4.25 1.80 4.57
N PRO A 55 3.74 1.24 3.46
CA PRO A 55 3.05 -0.05 3.49
C PRO A 55 4.05 -1.21 3.58
N VAL A 56 3.64 -2.36 4.09
CA VAL A 56 4.42 -3.59 3.93
C VAL A 56 4.09 -4.18 2.57
N VAL A 57 5.07 -4.34 1.68
CA VAL A 57 4.87 -4.88 0.33
C VAL A 57 5.55 -6.22 0.23
N VAL A 58 4.80 -7.25 -0.16
CA VAL A 58 5.30 -8.61 -0.39
C VAL A 58 5.17 -8.92 -1.88
N THR A 59 6.29 -9.23 -2.50
CA THR A 59 6.35 -9.67 -3.89
C THR A 59 6.68 -11.15 -3.94
N PHE A 60 5.93 -11.89 -4.76
CA PHE A 60 6.06 -13.32 -4.97
C PHE A 60 6.74 -13.64 -6.31
N THR A 61 7.41 -14.79 -6.40
CA THR A 61 8.11 -15.24 -7.61
C THR A 61 7.17 -15.70 -8.74
N ALA A 62 5.90 -15.98 -8.41
CA ALA A 62 4.87 -16.37 -9.37
C ALA A 62 3.49 -15.83 -8.96
N PRO A 63 2.49 -15.81 -9.87
CA PRO A 63 1.13 -15.37 -9.55
C PRO A 63 0.51 -16.18 -8.41
N VAL A 64 -0.19 -15.49 -7.51
CA VAL A 64 -0.87 -16.10 -6.35
C VAL A 64 -2.29 -16.51 -6.73
N ALA A 65 -2.57 -17.81 -6.65
CA ALA A 65 -3.91 -18.36 -6.89
C ALA A 65 -4.86 -18.18 -5.70
N ASP A 66 -4.39 -18.46 -4.47
CA ASP A 66 -5.17 -18.29 -3.23
C ASP A 66 -4.68 -17.07 -2.44
N ARG A 67 -5.23 -15.91 -2.79
CA ARG A 67 -4.91 -14.63 -2.15
C ARG A 67 -5.26 -14.63 -0.66
N ALA A 68 -6.37 -15.25 -0.28
CA ALA A 68 -6.82 -15.31 1.12
C ALA A 68 -5.89 -16.16 1.98
N ALA A 69 -5.33 -17.25 1.44
CA ALA A 69 -4.30 -18.04 2.13
C ALA A 69 -3.01 -17.25 2.32
N VAL A 70 -2.58 -16.49 1.31
CA VAL A 70 -1.41 -15.61 1.42
C VAL A 70 -1.63 -14.53 2.48
N GLU A 71 -2.76 -13.84 2.48
CA GLU A 71 -3.07 -12.80 3.47
C GLU A 71 -3.05 -13.37 4.90
N ARG A 72 -3.60 -14.58 5.11
CA ARG A 72 -3.54 -15.28 6.40
C ARG A 72 -2.12 -15.67 6.84
N SER A 73 -1.19 -15.80 5.90
CA SER A 73 0.22 -16.13 6.16
C SER A 73 1.09 -14.91 6.44
N ILE A 74 0.58 -13.70 6.24
CA ILE A 74 1.29 -12.45 6.51
C ILE A 74 0.83 -11.92 7.86
N ARG A 75 1.78 -11.73 8.78
CA ARG A 75 1.57 -11.17 10.11
C ARG A 75 2.40 -9.90 10.25
N VAL A 76 1.72 -8.76 10.40
CA VAL A 76 2.36 -7.47 10.70
C VAL A 76 2.08 -7.14 12.16
N THR A 77 3.12 -6.82 12.94
CA THR A 77 3.01 -6.54 14.38
C THR A 77 3.77 -5.27 14.71
N SER A 78 3.10 -4.34 15.40
CA SER A 78 3.67 -3.09 15.90
C SER A 78 3.23 -2.87 17.35
N PRO A 79 3.97 -2.06 18.14
CA PRO A 79 3.47 -1.48 19.37
C PRO A 79 2.09 -0.83 19.16
N GLY A 80 1.14 -1.20 20.01
CA GLY A 80 -0.26 -0.74 19.91
C GLY A 80 -1.14 -1.50 18.92
N GLY A 81 -0.59 -2.43 18.13
CA GLY A 81 -1.38 -3.29 17.24
C GLY A 81 -2.10 -2.53 16.13
N THR A 82 -1.37 -1.67 15.41
CA THR A 82 -1.93 -0.82 14.34
C THR A 82 -2.77 -1.65 13.37
N PRO A 83 -4.07 -1.34 13.19
CA PRO A 83 -4.91 -2.05 12.23
C PRO A 83 -4.51 -1.67 10.80
N GLY A 84 -4.75 -2.58 9.86
CA GLY A 84 -4.51 -2.36 8.44
C GLY A 84 -5.31 -3.32 7.58
N HIS A 85 -5.12 -3.21 6.28
CA HIS A 85 -5.82 -4.03 5.28
C HIS A 85 -4.87 -4.42 4.15
N PHE A 86 -5.21 -5.50 3.44
CA PHE A 86 -4.46 -5.94 2.27
C PHE A 86 -5.02 -5.32 1.00
N GLU A 87 -4.12 -4.94 0.10
CA GLU A 87 -4.45 -4.51 -1.25
C GLU A 87 -3.54 -5.25 -2.24
N TRP A 88 -4.16 -5.86 -3.25
CA TRP A 88 -3.43 -6.51 -4.33
C TRP A 88 -3.15 -5.51 -5.44
N VAL A 89 -1.88 -5.23 -5.69
CA VAL A 89 -1.47 -4.32 -6.76
C VAL A 89 -1.42 -5.07 -8.11
N HIS A 90 -0.94 -6.32 -8.07
CA HIS A 90 -0.88 -7.24 -9.21
C HIS A 90 -1.06 -8.67 -8.68
N ASP A 91 -1.13 -9.68 -9.56
CA ASP A 91 -1.27 -11.09 -9.14
C ASP A 91 -0.06 -11.63 -8.36
N THR A 92 1.07 -10.92 -8.37
CA THR A 92 2.31 -11.29 -7.67
C THR A 92 2.65 -10.35 -6.51
N VAL A 93 1.90 -9.26 -6.30
CA VAL A 93 2.25 -8.23 -5.31
C VAL A 93 1.04 -7.88 -4.47
N VAL A 94 1.17 -8.12 -3.17
CA VAL A 94 0.24 -7.66 -2.16
C VAL A 94 0.93 -6.62 -1.28
N ARG A 95 0.19 -5.61 -0.87
CA ARG A 95 0.62 -4.69 0.17
C ARG A 95 -0.33 -4.74 1.35
N TRP A 96 0.20 -4.72 2.56
CA TRP A 96 -0.54 -4.45 3.78
C TRP A 96 -0.37 -2.95 4.09
N VAL A 97 -1.49 -2.23 4.12
CA VAL A 97 -1.53 -0.78 4.31
C VAL A 97 -2.07 -0.49 5.70
N PRO A 98 -1.35 0.27 6.54
CA PRO A 98 -1.87 0.64 7.84
C PRO A 98 -3.05 1.60 7.68
N ASN A 99 -4.12 1.42 8.45
CA ASN A 99 -5.30 2.29 8.39
C ASN A 99 -5.04 3.68 8.98
N GLN A 100 -3.99 3.80 9.80
CA GLN A 100 -3.48 5.04 10.38
C GLN A 100 -1.96 5.01 10.34
N TYR A 101 -1.30 6.16 10.37
CA TYR A 101 0.16 6.17 10.36
C TYR A 101 0.73 5.34 11.52
N TRP A 102 1.84 4.66 11.23
CA TRP A 102 2.65 4.03 12.25
C TRP A 102 3.05 5.07 13.30
N ALA A 103 3.19 4.63 14.56
CA ALA A 103 3.84 5.47 15.55
C ALA A 103 5.27 5.80 15.06
N PRO A 104 5.77 7.03 15.24
CA PRO A 104 7.16 7.35 14.93
C PRO A 104 8.11 6.57 15.85
N HIS A 105 9.37 6.40 15.43
CA HIS A 105 10.43 5.75 16.21
C HIS A 105 10.06 4.38 16.76
N THR A 106 9.39 3.57 15.95
CA THR A 106 8.78 2.31 16.36
C THR A 106 9.22 1.18 15.46
N HIS A 107 9.52 0.03 16.07
CA HIS A 107 9.81 -1.20 15.35
C HIS A 107 8.53 -1.91 14.89
N VAL A 108 8.48 -2.32 13.63
CA VAL A 108 7.42 -3.12 13.03
C VAL A 108 8.00 -4.45 12.57
N SER A 109 7.48 -5.54 13.12
CA SER A 109 7.85 -6.90 12.74
C SER A 109 6.89 -7.44 11.67
N VAL A 110 7.44 -8.07 10.65
CA VAL A 110 6.72 -8.65 9.52
C VAL A 110 7.09 -10.12 9.39
N GLY A 111 6.13 -11.00 9.65
CA GLY A 111 6.21 -12.42 9.35
C GLY A 111 5.51 -12.72 8.02
N VAL A 112 6.19 -13.42 7.10
CA VAL A 112 5.59 -13.90 5.85
C VAL A 112 6.01 -15.35 5.65
N GLN A 113 5.05 -16.27 5.68
CA GLN A 113 5.35 -17.71 5.65
C GLN A 113 6.33 -18.10 6.78
N ALA A 114 7.52 -18.63 6.45
CA ALA A 114 8.58 -18.97 7.41
C ALA A 114 9.58 -17.82 7.65
N LEU A 115 9.47 -16.72 6.90
CA LEU A 115 10.37 -15.57 7.01
C LEU A 115 9.88 -14.63 8.11
N THR A 116 10.83 -14.09 8.87
CA THR A 116 10.60 -12.99 9.81
C THR A 116 11.60 -11.88 9.49
N THR A 117 11.10 -10.68 9.30
CA THR A 117 11.87 -9.45 9.03
C THR A 117 11.30 -8.32 9.87
N GLY A 118 11.95 -7.17 9.90
CA GLY A 118 11.39 -5.98 10.53
C GLY A 118 11.96 -4.69 9.99
N PHE A 119 11.30 -3.58 10.28
CA PHE A 119 11.76 -2.25 9.94
C PHE A 119 11.40 -1.27 11.06
N ASP A 120 12.05 -0.12 11.05
CA ASP A 120 11.78 0.95 12.00
C ASP A 120 11.14 2.14 11.29
N THR A 121 10.33 2.90 12.02
CA THR A 121 9.80 4.17 11.56
C THR A 121 10.67 5.32 12.02
N GLY A 122 10.90 6.28 11.12
CA GLY A 122 11.56 7.54 11.45
C GLY A 122 10.62 8.54 12.12
N ASP A 123 11.00 9.81 12.05
CA ASP A 123 10.15 10.95 12.42
C ASP A 123 8.84 10.92 11.63
N ALA A 124 7.78 11.50 12.20
CA ALA A 124 6.52 11.72 11.48
C ALA A 124 6.62 12.97 10.60
N LEU A 125 7.25 12.85 9.43
CA LEU A 125 7.31 13.93 8.44
C LEU A 125 6.09 13.92 7.51
N LEU A 126 5.25 14.95 7.59
CA LEU A 126 4.00 15.06 6.86
C LEU A 126 4.03 16.24 5.88
N GLY A 127 3.77 15.97 4.61
CA GLY A 127 3.50 16.99 3.59
C GLY A 127 2.00 17.18 3.37
N VAL A 128 1.49 18.40 3.48
CA VAL A 128 0.08 18.74 3.21
C VAL A 128 -0.01 19.74 2.07
N ALA A 129 -0.55 19.31 0.93
CA ALA A 129 -0.92 20.17 -0.19
C ALA A 129 -2.36 20.64 -0.01
N SER A 130 -2.60 21.95 0.12
CA SER A 130 -3.95 22.52 0.15
C SER A 130 -4.26 23.24 -1.15
N ILE A 131 -5.24 22.70 -1.89
CA ILE A 131 -5.63 23.14 -3.24
C ILE A 131 -6.10 24.59 -3.25
N SER A 132 -6.93 24.98 -2.28
CA SER A 132 -7.51 26.32 -2.13
C SER A 132 -6.53 27.35 -1.58
N LYS A 133 -5.61 26.93 -0.71
CA LYS A 133 -4.60 27.83 -0.15
C LYS A 133 -3.38 27.99 -1.04
N HIS A 134 -3.23 27.14 -2.06
CA HIS A 134 -2.05 27.11 -2.93
C HIS A 134 -0.74 26.93 -2.14
N THR A 135 -0.77 26.07 -1.12
CA THR A 135 0.38 25.81 -0.24
C THR A 135 0.73 24.34 -0.15
N PHE A 136 2.03 24.07 0.05
CA PHE A 136 2.54 22.79 0.50
C PHE A 136 3.23 22.99 1.85
N THR A 137 2.62 22.48 2.92
CA THR A 137 3.13 22.61 4.30
C THR A 137 3.79 21.32 4.73
N VAL A 138 5.03 21.39 5.21
CA VAL A 138 5.78 20.25 5.74
C VAL A 138 5.93 20.41 7.24
N SER A 139 5.49 19.40 7.98
CA SER A 139 5.70 19.27 9.43
C SER A 139 6.52 18.04 9.76
N ARG A 140 7.20 18.07 10.91
CA ARG A 140 7.90 16.94 11.51
C ARG A 140 7.43 16.82 12.96
N ASP A 141 6.92 15.65 13.32
CA ASP A 141 6.40 15.35 14.67
C ASP A 141 5.36 16.37 15.16
N GLY A 142 4.55 16.86 14.22
CA GLY A 142 3.50 17.86 14.47
C GLY A 142 3.97 19.32 14.43
N GLU A 143 5.27 19.60 14.39
CA GLU A 143 5.80 20.95 14.28
C GLU A 143 5.98 21.35 12.80
N VAL A 144 5.45 22.52 12.41
CA VAL A 144 5.59 23.02 11.03
C VAL A 144 7.03 23.48 10.79
N LEU A 145 7.72 22.81 9.87
CA LEU A 145 9.06 23.17 9.43
C LEU A 145 9.06 24.22 8.34
N ARG A 146 8.12 24.11 7.38
CA ARG A 146 8.05 25.03 6.24
C ARG A 146 6.66 25.04 5.61
N THR A 147 6.16 26.23 5.30
CA THR A 147 5.00 26.42 4.42
C THR A 147 5.49 27.01 3.10
N MET A 148 5.26 26.30 2.00
CA MET A 148 5.75 26.65 0.67
C MET A 148 4.60 27.12 -0.21
N PRO A 149 4.75 28.20 -0.99
CA PRO A 149 3.89 28.45 -2.13
C PRO A 149 3.95 27.26 -3.09
N ALA A 150 2.79 26.80 -3.54
CA ALA A 150 2.65 25.64 -4.41
C ALA A 150 1.60 25.89 -5.49
N SER A 151 1.67 25.14 -6.58
CA SER A 151 0.64 25.12 -7.63
C SER A 151 0.25 23.69 -7.95
N MET A 152 -1.02 23.35 -7.76
CA MET A 152 -1.55 22.01 -7.99
C MET A 152 -2.18 21.89 -9.39
N GLY A 153 -2.85 20.76 -9.64
CA GLY A 153 -3.55 20.48 -10.88
C GLY A 153 -4.67 21.47 -11.15
N LYS A 154 -4.71 22.01 -12.36
CA LYS A 154 -5.77 22.91 -12.83
C LYS A 154 -7.16 22.22 -12.81
N PRO A 155 -8.28 22.97 -12.85
CA PRO A 155 -9.62 22.37 -12.76
C PRO A 155 -9.91 21.27 -13.79
N SER A 156 -9.36 21.36 -15.01
CA SER A 156 -9.52 20.33 -16.04
C SER A 156 -8.70 19.06 -15.81
N ARG A 157 -7.70 19.10 -14.91
CA ARG A 157 -6.79 18.00 -14.53
C ARG A 157 -6.39 18.15 -13.05
N PRO A 158 -7.34 17.98 -12.11
CA PRO A 158 -7.11 18.27 -10.70
C PRO A 158 -6.11 17.28 -10.08
N THR A 159 -5.35 17.75 -9.08
CA THR A 159 -4.60 16.85 -8.21
C THR A 159 -5.60 16.00 -7.41
N PRO A 160 -5.45 14.66 -7.37
CA PRO A 160 -6.35 13.82 -6.60
C PRO A 160 -6.22 14.14 -5.10
N MET A 161 -7.36 14.35 -4.43
CA MET A 161 -7.41 14.52 -2.98
C MET A 161 -7.30 13.17 -2.28
N GLY A 162 -6.75 13.17 -1.06
CA GLY A 162 -6.61 11.98 -0.24
C GLY A 162 -5.30 11.91 0.52
N SER A 163 -5.06 10.75 1.14
CA SER A 163 -3.81 10.42 1.80
C SER A 163 -2.98 9.52 0.88
N PHE A 164 -1.75 9.94 0.63
CA PHE A 164 -0.78 9.25 -0.19
C PHE A 164 0.51 9.04 0.61
N THR A 165 1.41 8.27 0.04
CA THR A 165 2.73 7.99 0.59
C THR A 165 3.76 8.38 -0.46
N ALA A 166 4.88 8.98 -0.06
CA ALA A 166 6.03 9.17 -0.93
C ALA A 166 6.55 7.81 -1.41
N LEU A 167 6.34 7.51 -2.71
CA LEU A 167 6.61 6.20 -3.30
C LEU A 167 8.08 6.06 -3.72
N GLU A 168 8.63 7.11 -4.32
CA GLU A 168 9.98 7.12 -4.87
C GLU A 168 10.55 8.54 -4.85
N LYS A 169 11.87 8.62 -4.89
CA LYS A 169 12.61 9.88 -5.00
C LYS A 169 13.55 9.80 -6.19
N GLN A 170 13.38 10.73 -7.13
CA GLN A 170 14.21 10.83 -8.33
C GLN A 170 14.77 12.26 -8.43
N ARG A 171 16.10 12.39 -8.39
CA ARG A 171 16.74 13.71 -8.55
C ARG A 171 16.39 14.34 -9.89
N THR A 172 16.22 13.51 -10.91
CA THR A 172 15.77 13.93 -12.24
C THR A 172 14.83 12.87 -12.80
N VAL A 173 13.71 13.31 -13.38
CA VAL A 173 12.74 12.44 -14.05
C VAL A 173 12.26 13.11 -15.33
N VAL A 174 12.16 12.34 -16.41
CA VAL A 174 11.49 12.80 -17.63
C VAL A 174 10.00 12.57 -17.46
N MET A 175 9.23 13.64 -17.33
CA MET A 175 7.78 13.60 -17.30
C MET A 175 7.27 13.78 -18.73
N ASP A 176 6.59 12.77 -19.24
CA ASP A 176 6.09 12.71 -20.60
C ASP A 176 4.58 12.53 -20.58
N SER A 177 3.86 13.53 -21.08
CA SER A 177 2.40 13.57 -21.02
C SER A 177 1.74 12.37 -21.72
N ARG A 178 2.45 11.70 -22.63
CA ARG A 178 1.95 10.50 -23.31
C ARG A 178 1.73 9.34 -22.34
N THR A 179 2.49 9.26 -21.24
CA THR A 179 2.33 8.20 -20.23
C THR A 179 1.04 8.33 -19.45
N ILE A 180 0.40 9.51 -19.49
CA ILE A 180 -0.92 9.78 -18.91
C ILE A 180 -1.99 10.00 -19.99
N GLY A 181 -1.71 9.58 -21.24
CA GLY A 181 -2.67 9.60 -22.34
C GLY A 181 -2.84 10.95 -23.06
N ILE A 182 -1.92 11.90 -22.87
CA ILE A 182 -1.95 13.20 -23.58
C ILE A 182 -0.86 13.21 -24.67
N PRO A 183 -1.23 13.18 -25.98
CA PRO A 183 -0.27 13.25 -27.07
C PRO A 183 0.52 14.57 -27.07
N LEU A 184 1.77 14.55 -27.55
CA LEU A 184 2.60 15.76 -27.64
C LEU A 184 2.08 16.79 -28.67
N SER A 185 1.24 16.36 -29.61
CA SER A 185 0.55 17.25 -30.56
C SER A 185 -0.63 18.01 -29.93
N SER A 186 -1.04 17.62 -28.71
CA SER A 186 -2.06 18.35 -27.95
C SER A 186 -1.49 19.67 -27.45
N PRO A 187 -2.31 20.75 -27.36
CA PRO A 187 -1.92 21.96 -26.64
C PRO A 187 -1.51 21.72 -25.18
N GLU A 188 -1.98 20.63 -24.59
CA GLU A 188 -1.65 20.20 -23.22
C GLU A 188 -0.46 19.24 -23.14
N GLY A 189 0.13 18.88 -24.29
CA GLY A 189 1.23 17.94 -24.38
C GLY A 189 2.52 18.52 -23.80
N TYR A 190 3.28 17.69 -23.07
CA TYR A 190 4.57 18.09 -22.51
C TYR A 190 5.56 16.93 -22.48
N LYS A 191 6.83 17.27 -22.60
CA LYS A 191 7.96 16.38 -22.30
C LYS A 191 9.03 17.19 -21.60
N ILE A 192 9.05 17.12 -20.27
CA ILE A 192 9.90 17.96 -19.43
C ILE A 192 10.84 17.11 -18.60
N THR A 193 12.03 17.63 -18.34
CA THR A 193 12.97 17.02 -17.38
C THR A 193 12.81 17.75 -16.06
N ALA A 194 12.03 17.16 -15.15
CA ALA A 194 11.77 17.71 -13.83
C ALA A 194 12.89 17.30 -12.86
N GLN A 195 13.15 18.17 -11.87
CA GLN A 195 14.14 17.93 -10.82
C GLN A 195 13.49 17.78 -9.45
N TYR A 196 14.18 17.10 -8.53
CA TYR A 196 13.76 16.91 -7.14
C TYR A 196 12.36 16.30 -7.04
N ALA A 197 12.12 15.26 -7.83
CA ALA A 197 10.80 14.67 -7.97
C ALA A 197 10.56 13.60 -6.90
N VAL A 198 9.49 13.79 -6.13
CA VAL A 198 8.99 12.82 -5.15
C VAL A 198 7.67 12.28 -5.70
N ARG A 199 7.64 10.99 -6.03
CA ARG A 199 6.46 10.35 -6.62
C ARG A 199 5.38 10.18 -5.55
N VAL A 200 4.17 10.66 -5.85
CA VAL A 200 2.99 10.54 -4.98
C VAL A 200 2.07 9.42 -5.46
N THR A 201 1.91 9.27 -6.78
CA THR A 201 1.09 8.20 -7.37
C THR A 201 1.81 7.52 -8.52
N TRP A 202 1.46 6.25 -8.77
CA TRP A 202 1.87 5.53 -9.97
C TRP A 202 1.22 6.08 -11.25
N SER A 203 0.08 6.76 -11.13
CA SER A 203 -0.58 7.47 -12.23
C SER A 203 0.14 8.75 -12.69
N GLY A 204 1.25 9.14 -12.03
CA GLY A 204 2.13 10.21 -12.50
C GLY A 204 2.05 11.52 -11.74
N VAL A 205 1.49 11.56 -10.52
CA VAL A 205 1.54 12.75 -9.66
C VAL A 205 2.86 12.78 -8.89
N TYR A 206 3.52 13.94 -8.90
CA TYR A 206 4.76 14.20 -8.17
C TYR A 206 4.68 15.52 -7.40
N VAL A 207 5.46 15.63 -6.32
CA VAL A 207 5.96 16.91 -5.83
C VAL A 207 7.31 17.16 -6.51
N HIS A 208 7.51 18.31 -7.17
CA HIS A 208 8.77 18.56 -7.89
C HIS A 208 9.07 20.05 -8.12
N SER A 209 10.29 20.32 -8.58
CA SER A 209 10.70 21.66 -9.02
C SER A 209 10.01 22.06 -10.32
N ALA A 210 9.41 23.24 -10.32
CA ALA A 210 8.73 23.84 -11.47
C ALA A 210 9.07 25.33 -11.61
N PRO A 211 10.30 25.67 -12.06
CA PRO A 211 10.72 27.06 -12.23
C PRO A 211 9.82 27.84 -13.21
N TRP A 212 9.18 27.17 -14.16
CA TRP A 212 8.26 27.77 -15.13
C TRP A 212 6.91 28.21 -14.56
N SER A 213 6.57 27.83 -13.32
CA SER A 213 5.27 28.16 -12.72
C SER A 213 5.38 28.91 -11.39
N VAL A 214 6.54 29.50 -11.08
CA VAL A 214 6.76 30.20 -9.79
C VAL A 214 5.77 31.34 -9.58
N ASP A 215 5.41 32.07 -10.63
CA ASP A 215 4.44 33.17 -10.56
C ASP A 215 3.01 32.70 -10.26
N SER A 216 2.71 31.41 -10.46
CA SER A 216 1.42 30.80 -10.10
C SER A 216 1.43 30.14 -8.72
N GLN A 217 2.60 29.80 -8.18
CA GLN A 217 2.71 29.13 -6.89
C GLN A 217 2.27 30.07 -5.77
N GLY A 218 1.29 29.65 -4.97
CA GLY A 218 0.65 30.52 -3.97
C GLY A 218 -0.59 31.28 -4.47
N TYR A 219 -0.94 31.18 -5.75
CA TYR A 219 -2.02 31.98 -6.36
C TYR A 219 -2.97 31.21 -7.26
N ALA A 220 -2.48 30.21 -8.00
CA ALA A 220 -3.27 29.49 -9.00
C ALA A 220 -2.78 28.05 -9.19
N ASN A 221 -3.68 27.15 -9.56
CA ASN A 221 -3.39 25.76 -9.89
C ASN A 221 -3.28 25.59 -11.41
N VAL A 222 -2.07 25.33 -11.92
CA VAL A 222 -1.77 25.31 -13.37
C VAL A 222 -1.23 23.98 -13.88
N SER A 223 -0.88 23.04 -12.99
CA SER A 223 -0.25 21.77 -13.39
C SER A 223 -1.25 20.79 -14.00
N HIS A 224 -0.78 19.61 -14.45
CA HIS A 224 -1.63 18.49 -14.88
C HIS A 224 -1.92 17.47 -13.75
N GLY A 225 -1.70 17.87 -12.49
CA GLY A 225 -1.94 17.04 -11.31
C GLY A 225 -0.77 17.06 -10.33
N CYS A 226 0.45 17.37 -10.78
CA CYS A 226 1.61 17.53 -9.92
C CYS A 226 1.45 18.68 -8.91
N ILE A 227 2.22 18.61 -7.82
CA ILE A 227 2.40 19.66 -6.84
C ILE A 227 3.71 20.38 -7.21
N ASN A 228 3.57 21.52 -7.89
CA ASN A 228 4.69 22.33 -8.34
C ASN A 228 5.22 23.18 -7.19
N LEU A 229 6.53 23.13 -6.97
CA LEU A 229 7.25 23.97 -6.01
C LEU A 229 8.36 24.76 -6.70
N SER A 230 8.82 25.83 -6.06
CA SER A 230 10.02 26.54 -6.49
C SER A 230 11.23 25.60 -6.41
N PRO A 231 12.30 25.82 -7.20
CA PRO A 231 13.50 24.98 -7.15
C PRO A 231 14.05 24.77 -5.73
N ASP A 232 14.14 25.84 -4.94
CA ASP A 232 14.65 25.77 -3.56
C ASP A 232 13.74 24.95 -2.64
N ASN A 233 12.42 25.12 -2.76
CA ASN A 233 11.45 24.39 -1.97
C ASN A 233 11.39 22.91 -2.34
N ALA A 234 11.44 22.59 -3.63
CA ALA A 234 11.51 21.22 -4.11
C ALA A 234 12.79 20.53 -3.64
N ALA A 235 13.95 21.20 -3.77
CA ALA A 235 15.23 20.67 -3.30
C ALA A 235 15.23 20.43 -1.79
N TRP A 236 14.71 21.39 -1.02
CA TRP A 236 14.59 21.24 0.43
C TRP A 236 13.68 20.06 0.79
N TYR A 237 12.47 19.98 0.21
CA TYR A 237 11.53 18.90 0.51
C TYR A 237 12.11 17.54 0.13
N PHE A 238 12.71 17.43 -1.05
CA PHE A 238 13.39 16.22 -1.50
C PHE A 238 14.48 15.75 -0.52
N ASN A 239 15.18 16.66 0.13
CA ASN A 239 16.20 16.30 1.13
C ASN A 239 15.60 15.95 2.50
N GLN A 240 14.39 16.41 2.82
CA GLN A 240 13.72 16.10 4.09
C GLN A 240 12.90 14.81 4.05
N VAL A 241 12.24 14.53 2.93
CA VAL A 241 11.28 13.42 2.80
C VAL A 241 11.97 12.08 2.58
N ASN A 242 11.46 11.03 3.20
CA ASN A 242 11.82 9.65 2.99
C ASN A 242 10.72 8.91 2.22
N VAL A 243 11.09 7.82 1.55
CA VAL A 243 10.08 6.89 1.02
C VAL A 243 9.29 6.35 2.22
N GLY A 244 7.96 6.36 2.10
CA GLY A 244 7.09 6.03 3.22
C GLY A 244 6.50 7.23 3.96
N ASP A 245 6.98 8.46 3.73
CA ASP A 245 6.41 9.62 4.42
C ASP A 245 5.03 9.99 3.84
N PRO A 246 4.07 10.41 4.69
CA PRO A 246 2.74 10.78 4.23
C PRO A 246 2.72 12.09 3.46
N ILE A 247 1.90 12.09 2.40
CA ILE A 247 1.54 13.27 1.62
C ILE A 247 0.01 13.34 1.58
N GLN A 248 -0.58 14.37 2.19
CA GLN A 248 -2.01 14.61 2.15
C GLN A 248 -2.33 15.71 1.14
N VAL A 249 -3.33 15.47 0.32
CA VAL A 249 -3.90 16.49 -0.57
C VAL A 249 -5.30 16.80 -0.08
N VAL A 250 -5.48 18.04 0.35
CA VAL A 250 -6.73 18.56 0.91
C VAL A 250 -7.26 19.71 0.04
N ALA A 251 -8.53 20.02 0.24
CA ALA A 251 -9.18 21.13 -0.43
C ALA A 251 -8.48 22.47 -0.16
#